data_AF-V4SR95-F1
#
_entry.id   AF-V4SR95-F1
#
_cell.length_a   1.000
_cell.length_b   1.000
_cell.length_c   1.000
_cell.angle_alpha   90.00
_cell.angle_beta   90.00
_cell.angle_gamma   90.00
#
_symmetry.space_group_name_H-M   'P 1'
#
loop_
_entity.id
_entity.type
_entity.pdbx_description
1 polymer ?
#
loop_
_entity_poly.entity_id
_entity_poly.type
_entity_poly.pdbx_seq_one_letter_code
_entity_poly.pdbx_strand_id
1 'polypeptide(L)'
;MAVERTMTTRAAASNALRQQRFVREVTIQYNLCNEPWIKYSISIVADKGLKKPLYTSARLKKGEVLYLETHSCRYELSFAGEKMVKAVPASESHDTETEKSQNHLLHSTNEEKTDGDNIMTDVFRWSRCKKPLPQKVMRSIGIPLPPEHVEVIEENLDWEDVQWSQTGVWIAGKEYTLARVHFLSKD
;
A
#
# COMPACT_ATOMS: atom_id res chain seq x y z
N MET A 1 13.93 35.78 -47.26
CA MET A 1 13.41 35.32 -45.96
C MET A 1 14.58 34.89 -45.11
N ALA A 2 14.81 35.53 -43.96
CA ALA A 2 15.90 35.18 -43.05
C ALA A 2 15.40 34.10 -42.08
N VAL A 3 16.11 32.97 -42.01
CA VAL A 3 15.84 31.91 -41.02
C VAL A 3 16.54 32.31 -39.73
N GLU A 4 15.77 32.84 -38.78
CA GLU A 4 16.28 33.17 -37.46
C GLU A 4 16.67 31.87 -36.74
N ARG A 5 17.97 31.67 -36.50
CA ARG A 5 18.49 30.51 -35.78
C ARG A 5 18.30 30.76 -34.29
N THR A 6 17.25 30.19 -33.70
CA THR A 6 17.06 30.18 -32.25
C THR A 6 18.22 29.42 -31.58
N MET A 7 19.21 30.16 -31.06
CA MET A 7 20.30 29.58 -30.29
C MET A 7 19.81 29.23 -28.88
N THR A 8 19.69 27.93 -28.58
CA THR A 8 19.43 27.47 -27.22
C THR A 8 20.74 27.44 -26.44
N THR A 9 20.82 28.18 -25.34
CA THR A 9 22.03 28.23 -24.51
C THR A 9 22.16 26.97 -23.65
N ARG A 10 23.41 26.62 -23.28
CA ARG A 10 23.70 25.47 -22.41
C ARG A 10 22.96 25.53 -21.05
N ALA A 11 22.71 26.74 -20.53
CA ALA A 11 21.93 26.96 -19.31
C ALA A 11 20.42 26.77 -19.53
N ALA A 12 19.88 27.15 -20.68
CA ALA A 12 18.48 26.89 -21.03
C ALA A 12 18.23 25.38 -21.22
N ALA A 13 19.17 24.66 -21.87
CA ALA A 13 19.09 23.21 -22.04
C ALA A 13 19.18 22.45 -20.71
N SER A 14 20.07 22.85 -19.79
CA SER A 14 20.19 22.19 -18.48
C SER A 14 18.97 22.44 -17.59
N ASN A 15 18.39 23.65 -17.63
CA ASN A 15 17.14 23.95 -16.94
C ASN A 15 15.95 23.21 -17.54
N ALA A 16 15.85 23.11 -18.87
CA ALA A 16 14.81 22.33 -19.54
C ALA A 16 14.91 20.83 -19.20
N LEU A 17 16.13 20.27 -19.18
CA LEU A 17 16.36 18.88 -18.76
C LEU A 17 16.01 18.67 -17.27
N ARG A 18 16.34 19.63 -16.42
CA ARG A 18 15.97 19.61 -15.00
C ARG A 18 14.46 19.73 -14.83
N GLN A 19 13.78 20.57 -15.61
CA GLN A 19 12.32 20.68 -15.64
C GLN A 19 11.67 19.39 -16.19
N GLN A 20 12.22 18.75 -17.22
CA GLN A 20 11.76 17.45 -17.71
C GLN A 20 11.89 16.35 -16.66
N ARG A 21 12.92 16.37 -15.81
CA ARG A 21 12.99 15.46 -14.64
C ARG A 21 11.83 15.66 -13.65
N PHE A 22 11.16 16.82 -13.68
CA PHE A 22 10.01 17.14 -12.83
C PHE A 22 8.66 17.01 -13.54
N VAL A 23 8.61 17.01 -14.89
CA VAL A 23 7.40 16.70 -15.66
C VAL A 23 7.26 15.18 -15.73
N ARG A 24 6.69 14.57 -14.67
CA ARG A 24 6.16 13.21 -14.79
C ARG A 24 4.98 13.26 -15.74
N GLU A 25 5.14 12.65 -16.91
CA GLU A 25 4.00 12.37 -17.78
C GLU A 25 3.00 11.52 -16.99
N VAL A 26 1.80 12.08 -16.76
CA VAL A 26 0.69 11.37 -16.15
C VAL A 26 -0.32 11.12 -17.25
N THR A 27 -0.55 9.85 -17.57
CA THR A 27 -1.66 9.49 -18.44
C THR A 27 -2.94 9.51 -17.61
N ILE A 28 -3.89 10.35 -18.00
CA ILE A 28 -5.23 10.39 -17.41
C ILE A 28 -6.16 9.54 -18.26
N GLN A 29 -7.06 8.81 -17.61
CA GLN A 29 -8.15 8.07 -18.21
C GLN A 29 -9.45 8.35 -17.46
N TYR A 30 -10.57 8.31 -18.15
CA TYR A 30 -11.87 8.39 -17.50
C TYR A 30 -12.16 7.09 -16.72
N ASN A 31 -12.57 7.25 -15.46
CA ASN A 31 -12.98 6.16 -14.59
C ASN A 31 -14.38 5.63 -14.96
N LEU A 32 -14.88 4.63 -14.22
CA LEU A 32 -16.21 4.06 -14.44
C LEU A 32 -17.38 5.06 -14.26
N CYS A 33 -17.11 6.24 -13.70
CA CYS A 33 -18.06 7.35 -13.49
C CYS A 33 -17.81 8.54 -14.44
N ASN A 34 -16.96 8.38 -15.46
CA ASN A 34 -16.52 9.46 -16.36
C ASN A 34 -15.80 10.63 -15.65
N GLU A 35 -15.07 10.35 -14.56
CA GLU A 35 -14.18 11.31 -13.90
C GLU A 35 -12.71 11.03 -14.26
N PRO A 36 -11.85 12.06 -14.36
CA PRO A 36 -10.44 11.88 -14.74
C PRO A 36 -9.63 11.23 -13.62
N TRP A 37 -9.17 9.99 -13.83
CA TRP A 37 -8.27 9.25 -12.93
C TRP A 37 -6.92 8.98 -13.60
N ILE A 38 -5.90 8.68 -12.80
CA ILE A 38 -4.57 8.34 -13.34
C ILE A 38 -4.62 6.90 -13.88
N LYS A 39 -4.08 6.69 -15.08
CA LYS A 39 -3.85 5.34 -15.62
C LYS A 39 -2.94 4.58 -14.65
N TYR A 40 -3.28 3.33 -14.37
CA TYR A 40 -2.46 2.48 -13.53
C TYR A 40 -1.03 2.37 -14.06
N SER A 41 -0.09 2.50 -13.15
CA SER A 41 1.33 2.23 -13.34
C SER A 41 1.89 1.84 -11.99
N ILE A 42 2.73 0.81 -11.96
CA ILE A 42 3.41 0.36 -10.74
C ILE A 42 4.14 1.52 -10.03
N SER A 43 4.64 2.51 -10.77
CA SER A 43 5.33 3.69 -10.21
C SER A 43 4.46 4.63 -9.35
N ILE A 44 3.14 4.42 -9.35
CA ILE A 44 2.16 5.20 -8.56
C ILE A 44 1.99 4.58 -7.17
N VAL A 45 2.00 3.24 -7.10
CA VAL A 45 1.81 2.45 -5.87
C VAL A 45 3.14 2.00 -5.25
N ALA A 46 4.21 1.97 -6.04
CA ALA A 46 5.55 1.70 -5.55
C ALA A 46 6.02 2.82 -4.61
N ASP A 47 6.66 2.40 -3.53
CA ASP A 47 7.24 3.31 -2.55
C ASP A 47 8.31 4.19 -3.19
N LYS A 48 8.13 5.51 -3.09
CA LYS A 48 9.05 6.48 -3.69
C LYS A 48 10.18 6.80 -2.71
N GLY A 49 11.30 6.09 -2.87
CA GLY A 49 12.54 6.35 -2.12
C GLY A 49 12.53 5.73 -0.71
N LEU A 50 13.41 6.20 0.17
CA LEU A 50 13.63 5.61 1.51
C LEU A 50 12.80 6.26 2.64
N LYS A 51 11.93 7.21 2.31
CA LYS A 51 11.14 7.94 3.31
C LYS A 51 9.88 7.14 3.66
N LYS A 52 9.90 6.45 4.81
CA LYS A 52 8.76 5.66 5.32
C LYS A 52 7.38 6.36 5.21
N PRO A 53 7.24 7.67 5.50
CA PRO A 53 5.94 8.35 5.35
C PRO A 53 5.37 8.40 3.93
N LEU A 54 6.20 8.18 2.90
CA LEU A 54 5.81 8.16 1.49
C LEU A 54 5.49 6.76 0.99
N TYR A 55 5.63 5.74 1.84
CA TYR A 55 5.26 4.38 1.49
C TYR A 55 3.75 4.28 1.36
N THR A 56 3.29 3.47 0.41
CA THR A 56 1.85 3.31 0.17
C THR A 56 1.15 2.77 1.42
N SER A 57 1.74 1.80 2.12
CA SER A 57 1.26 1.31 3.41
C SER A 57 1.13 2.42 4.46
N ALA A 58 2.15 3.26 4.60
CA ALA A 58 2.14 4.38 5.54
C ALA A 58 1.09 5.45 5.20
N ARG A 59 0.85 5.69 3.91
CA ARG A 59 -0.22 6.58 3.43
C ARG A 59 -1.60 6.03 3.81
N LEU A 60 -1.81 4.73 3.58
CA LEU A 60 -3.05 4.05 3.97
C LEU A 60 -3.29 4.12 5.48
N LYS A 61 -2.25 3.85 6.28
CA LYS A 61 -2.31 3.96 7.76
C LYS A 61 -2.68 5.37 8.25
N LYS A 62 -2.29 6.42 7.51
CA LYS A 62 -2.64 7.81 7.82
C LYS A 62 -4.07 8.20 7.43
N GLY A 63 -4.84 7.28 6.84
CA GLY A 63 -6.23 7.51 6.45
C GLY A 63 -6.44 7.82 4.97
N GLU A 64 -5.40 7.74 4.14
CA GLU A 64 -5.64 7.62 2.69
C GLU A 64 -6.22 6.23 2.36
N VAL A 65 -6.95 6.16 1.27
CA VAL A 65 -7.55 4.93 0.74
C VAL A 65 -7.21 4.85 -0.73
N LEU A 66 -6.77 3.67 -1.16
CA LEU A 66 -6.37 3.45 -2.54
C LEU A 66 -7.53 2.80 -3.30
N TYR A 67 -8.12 3.54 -4.23
CA TYR A 67 -9.13 3.04 -5.15
C TYR A 67 -8.51 2.63 -6.47
N LEU A 68 -8.85 1.44 -6.93
CA LEU A 68 -8.25 0.82 -8.11
C LEU A 68 -9.37 0.30 -9.00
N GLU A 69 -9.25 0.47 -10.31
CA GLU A 69 -10.27 -0.02 -11.24
C GLU A 69 -9.69 -0.96 -12.28
N THR A 70 -10.43 -2.03 -12.55
CA THR A 70 -10.34 -2.76 -13.81
C THR A 70 -11.18 -2.03 -14.87
N HIS A 71 -11.43 -2.64 -16.03
CA HIS A 71 -12.34 -2.06 -17.03
C HIS A 71 -13.82 -2.11 -16.63
N SER A 72 -14.18 -2.84 -15.56
CA SER A 72 -15.58 -3.09 -15.18
C SER A 72 -15.87 -3.00 -13.69
N CYS A 73 -14.85 -3.03 -12.83
CA CYS A 73 -15.00 -3.08 -11.38
C CYS A 73 -14.11 -2.05 -10.70
N ARG A 74 -14.58 -1.54 -9.56
CA ARG A 74 -13.79 -0.70 -8.64
C ARG A 74 -13.52 -1.48 -7.36
N TYR A 75 -12.28 -1.38 -6.89
CA TYR A 75 -11.77 -1.99 -5.67
C TYR A 75 -11.23 -0.91 -4.74
N GLU A 76 -11.17 -1.26 -3.46
CA GLU A 76 -10.70 -0.43 -2.36
C GLU A 76 -9.65 -1.23 -1.58
N LEU A 77 -8.46 -0.65 -1.41
CA LEU A 77 -7.48 -1.08 -0.43
C LEU A 77 -7.43 -0.04 0.69
N SER A 78 -7.78 -0.47 1.90
CA SER A 78 -7.87 0.39 3.08
C SER A 78 -7.12 -0.21 4.26
N PHE A 79 -6.58 0.65 5.13
CA PHE A 79 -6.09 0.23 6.43
C PHE A 79 -7.25 -0.22 7.33
N ALA A 80 -7.10 -1.38 7.97
CA ALA A 80 -8.12 -2.01 8.80
C ALA A 80 -7.80 -1.97 10.30
N GLY A 81 -6.59 -1.55 10.68
CA GLY A 81 -6.13 -1.46 12.06
C GLY A 81 -4.76 -2.10 12.25
N GLU A 82 -4.43 -2.38 13.50
CA GLU A 82 -3.23 -3.11 13.88
C GLU A 82 -3.65 -4.39 14.63
N LYS A 83 -2.96 -5.51 14.35
CA LYS A 83 -3.11 -6.76 15.10
C LYS A 83 -1.85 -7.02 15.92
N MET A 84 -2.03 -7.57 17.13
CA MET A 84 -0.93 -8.01 17.97
C MET A 84 -0.54 -9.44 17.56
N VAL A 85 0.68 -9.63 17.09
CA VAL A 85 1.22 -10.95 16.76
C VAL A 85 2.22 -11.34 17.85
N LYS A 86 2.02 -12.52 18.43
CA LYS A 86 3.01 -13.10 19.35
C LYS A 86 4.25 -13.43 18.55
N ALA A 87 5.41 -12.90 18.93
CA ALA A 87 6.67 -13.32 18.33
C ALA A 87 6.81 -14.84 18.49
N VAL A 88 6.78 -15.57 17.37
CA VAL A 88 7.21 -16.96 17.35
C VAL A 88 8.73 -16.89 17.51
N PRO A 89 9.31 -17.38 18.61
CA PRO A 89 10.76 -17.49 18.68
C PRO A 89 11.18 -18.38 17.51
N ALA A 90 12.09 -17.89 16.68
CA ALA A 90 12.72 -18.69 15.65
C ALA A 90 13.39 -19.88 16.35
N SER A 91 12.71 -21.04 16.37
CA SER A 91 13.27 -22.26 16.94
C SER A 91 14.42 -22.67 16.03
N GLU A 92 15.63 -22.45 16.53
CA GLU A 92 16.86 -23.03 16.06
C GLU A 92 16.63 -24.51 15.78
N SER A 93 16.90 -24.93 14.55
CA SER A 93 17.16 -26.31 14.21
C SER A 93 18.47 -26.72 14.90
N HIS A 94 18.40 -27.24 16.11
CA HIS A 94 19.52 -27.92 16.75
C HIS A 94 19.16 -29.39 16.96
N ASP A 95 19.88 -30.24 16.22
CA ASP A 95 19.86 -31.69 16.32
C ASP A 95 20.11 -32.16 17.76
N THR A 96 19.40 -33.22 18.11
CA THR A 96 19.52 -34.00 19.34
C THR A 96 20.91 -34.61 19.51
N GLU A 97 21.52 -34.48 20.70
CA GLU A 97 22.26 -35.58 21.38
C GLU A 97 22.59 -35.25 22.88
N THR A 98 21.85 -35.92 23.77
CA THR A 98 22.30 -36.75 24.92
C THR A 98 23.08 -36.16 26.13
N GLU A 99 22.41 -36.12 27.30
CA GLU A 99 22.85 -36.36 28.72
C GLU A 99 24.08 -35.58 29.30
N LYS A 100 24.14 -35.02 30.52
CA LYS A 100 23.77 -35.54 31.86
C LYS A 100 24.09 -34.51 33.00
N SER A 101 23.36 -34.60 34.12
CA SER A 101 23.80 -34.38 35.54
C SER A 101 23.88 -32.99 36.22
N GLN A 102 22.86 -32.74 37.07
CA GLN A 102 22.90 -32.47 38.54
C GLN A 102 23.26 -31.09 39.17
N ASN A 103 22.27 -30.59 39.93
CA ASN A 103 22.25 -29.98 41.29
C ASN A 103 22.73 -28.52 41.52
N HIS A 104 21.84 -27.63 42.01
CA HIS A 104 21.85 -27.02 43.36
C HIS A 104 20.63 -26.10 43.63
N LEU A 105 20.43 -25.75 44.91
CA LEU A 105 19.22 -25.37 45.64
C LEU A 105 18.64 -23.92 45.46
N LEU A 106 17.31 -23.85 45.59
CA LEU A 106 16.40 -22.90 46.31
C LEU A 106 16.39 -21.36 46.06
N HIS A 107 15.17 -20.93 45.73
CA HIS A 107 14.38 -19.77 46.23
C HIS A 107 14.80 -18.33 45.88
N SER A 108 14.00 -17.67 45.03
CA SER A 108 13.37 -16.37 45.34
C SER A 108 12.35 -16.02 44.26
N THR A 109 11.16 -15.63 44.71
CA THR A 109 10.10 -15.01 43.91
C THR A 109 10.59 -13.75 43.21
N ASN A 110 10.38 -13.67 41.90
CA ASN A 110 9.74 -12.50 41.29
C ASN A 110 9.25 -12.92 39.92
N GLU A 111 7.95 -12.68 39.68
CA GLU A 111 7.30 -12.83 38.39
C GLU A 111 8.07 -12.01 37.35
N GLU A 112 8.97 -12.68 36.64
CA GLU A 112 9.54 -12.19 35.42
C GLU A 112 8.37 -12.14 34.43
N LYS A 113 7.74 -10.97 34.32
CA LYS A 113 6.87 -10.65 33.20
C LYS A 113 7.72 -10.88 31.96
N THR A 114 7.61 -12.06 31.39
CA THR A 114 8.02 -12.36 30.04
C THR A 114 7.11 -11.50 29.17
N ASP A 115 7.51 -10.25 28.97
CA ASP A 115 6.96 -9.37 27.96
C ASP A 115 7.40 -9.99 26.64
N GLY A 116 6.71 -11.07 26.26
CA GLY A 116 6.90 -11.71 24.98
C GLY A 116 6.65 -10.62 23.96
N ASP A 117 7.73 -10.20 23.29
CA ASP A 117 7.77 -9.08 22.36
C ASP A 117 6.61 -9.22 21.37
N ASN A 118 5.50 -8.57 21.69
CA ASN A 118 4.29 -8.66 20.92
C ASN A 118 4.42 -7.62 19.82
N ILE A 119 4.68 -8.08 18.60
CA ILE A 119 4.87 -7.21 17.45
C ILE A 119 3.50 -6.77 16.95
N MET A 120 3.29 -5.46 16.94
CA MET A 120 2.09 -4.84 16.39
C MET A 120 2.25 -4.72 14.88
N THR A 121 1.36 -5.34 14.12
CA THR A 121 1.43 -5.41 12.66
C THR A 121 0.21 -4.72 12.05
N ASP A 122 0.47 -3.87 11.05
CA ASP A 122 -0.57 -3.20 10.28
C ASP A 122 -1.37 -4.21 9.45
N VAL A 123 -2.69 -4.14 9.51
CA VAL A 123 -3.58 -4.94 8.68
C VAL A 123 -4.37 -4.10 7.70
N PHE A 124 -4.59 -4.68 6.53
CA PHE A 124 -5.30 -4.07 5.41
C PHE A 124 -6.51 -4.91 5.01
N ARG A 125 -7.40 -4.26 4.28
CA ARG A 125 -8.63 -4.87 3.75
C ARG A 125 -8.73 -4.59 2.27
N TRP A 126 -8.99 -5.63 1.48
CA TRP A 126 -9.29 -5.55 0.07
C TRP A 126 -10.79 -5.76 -0.17
N SER A 127 -11.45 -4.76 -0.74
CA SER A 127 -12.90 -4.79 -0.96
C SER A 127 -13.25 -4.43 -2.39
N ARG A 128 -14.36 -4.97 -2.90
CA ARG A 128 -14.97 -4.55 -4.16
C ARG A 128 -16.11 -3.58 -3.89
N CYS A 129 -16.13 -2.47 -4.60
CA CYS A 129 -17.29 -1.57 -4.59
C CYS A 129 -18.47 -2.25 -5.27
N LYS A 130 -19.63 -2.30 -4.60
CA LYS A 130 -20.87 -2.85 -5.16
C LYS A 130 -21.31 -2.09 -6.41
N LYS A 131 -21.09 -0.77 -6.41
CA LYS A 131 -21.30 0.13 -7.56
C LYS A 131 -20.18 1.16 -7.62
N PRO A 132 -19.70 1.55 -8.80
CA PRO A 132 -18.82 2.70 -8.93
C PRO A 132 -19.61 3.97 -8.59
N LEU A 133 -19.08 4.78 -7.68
CA LEU A 133 -19.68 6.04 -7.24
C LEU A 133 -18.81 7.22 -7.67
N PRO A 134 -19.38 8.36 -8.07
CA PRO A 134 -18.59 9.58 -8.31
C PRO A 134 -17.83 9.99 -7.04
N GLN A 135 -16.64 10.55 -7.18
CA GLN A 135 -15.77 10.93 -6.06
C GLN A 135 -16.48 11.85 -5.05
N LYS A 136 -17.29 12.79 -5.54
CA LYS A 136 -18.08 13.69 -4.67
C LYS A 136 -19.03 12.91 -3.76
N VAL A 137 -19.66 11.87 -4.28
CA VAL A 137 -20.58 11.00 -3.52
C VAL A 137 -19.78 10.19 -2.51
N MET A 138 -18.66 9.59 -2.91
CA MET A 138 -17.79 8.82 -2.01
C MET A 138 -17.36 9.65 -0.78
N ARG A 139 -16.93 10.89 -1.00
CA ARG A 139 -16.57 11.81 0.11
C ARG A 139 -17.75 12.12 1.03
N SER A 140 -18.94 12.31 0.46
CA SER A 140 -20.13 12.62 1.25
C SER A 140 -20.63 11.47 2.14
N ILE A 141 -20.45 10.21 1.70
CA ILE A 141 -20.88 9.03 2.46
C ILE A 141 -19.79 8.48 3.40
N GLY A 142 -18.52 8.82 3.13
CA GLY A 142 -17.36 8.43 3.91
C GLY A 142 -16.32 7.66 3.11
N ILE A 143 -15.05 7.91 3.44
CA ILE A 143 -13.88 7.21 2.90
C ILE A 143 -13.08 6.63 4.09
N PRO A 144 -12.74 5.32 4.11
CA PRO A 144 -13.14 4.27 3.16
C PRO A 144 -14.67 4.12 3.06
N LEU A 145 -15.15 3.50 1.98
CA LEU A 145 -16.58 3.35 1.76
C LEU A 145 -17.21 2.50 2.89
N PRO A 146 -18.41 2.88 3.39
CA PRO A 146 -19.13 2.10 4.38
C PRO A 146 -19.48 0.67 3.89
N PRO A 147 -19.62 -0.32 4.79
CA PRO A 147 -19.90 -1.72 4.44
C PRO A 147 -21.13 -1.94 3.54
N GLU A 148 -22.09 -1.01 3.56
CA GLU A 148 -23.28 -1.04 2.71
C GLU A 148 -22.91 -0.90 1.23
N HIS A 149 -21.77 -0.27 0.92
CA HIS A 149 -21.32 0.05 -0.44
C HIS A 149 -20.20 -0.85 -0.96
N VAL A 150 -19.64 -1.72 -0.11
CA VAL A 150 -18.54 -2.61 -0.45
C VAL A 150 -18.83 -4.06 -0.08
N GLU A 151 -18.21 -4.98 -0.81
CA GLU A 151 -18.10 -6.39 -0.49
C GLU A 151 -16.64 -6.65 -0.11
N VAL A 152 -16.41 -7.08 1.13
CA VAL A 152 -15.05 -7.44 1.57
C VAL A 152 -14.67 -8.75 0.90
N ILE A 153 -13.57 -8.73 0.15
CA ILE A 153 -13.04 -9.93 -0.51
C ILE A 153 -12.01 -10.57 0.41
N GLU A 154 -11.06 -9.78 0.89
CA GLU A 154 -10.01 -10.23 1.81
C GLU A 154 -9.85 -9.23 2.96
N GLU A 155 -9.60 -9.77 4.15
CA GLU A 155 -9.38 -9.02 5.38
C GLU A 155 -8.11 -9.52 6.10
N ASN A 156 -7.64 -8.75 7.08
CA ASN A 156 -6.45 -9.08 7.89
C ASN A 156 -5.16 -9.28 7.06
N LEU A 157 -5.10 -8.67 5.88
CA LEU A 157 -3.95 -8.73 4.98
C LEU A 157 -2.76 -8.02 5.61
N ASP A 158 -1.61 -8.67 5.62
CA ASP A 158 -0.34 -8.02 5.86
C ASP A 158 0.09 -7.27 4.58
N TRP A 159 1.03 -6.33 4.69
CA TRP A 159 1.46 -5.57 3.50
C TRP A 159 2.07 -6.47 2.41
N GLU A 160 2.75 -7.55 2.82
CA GLU A 160 3.37 -8.52 1.90
C GLU A 160 2.35 -9.37 1.12
N ASP A 161 1.10 -9.43 1.59
CA ASP A 161 0.01 -10.11 0.88
C ASP A 161 -0.49 -9.30 -0.33
N VAL A 162 -0.10 -8.03 -0.43
CA VAL A 162 -0.46 -7.13 -1.54
C VAL A 162 0.70 -7.03 -2.52
N GLN A 163 0.66 -7.87 -3.55
CA GLN A 163 1.76 -8.00 -4.50
C GLN A 163 1.49 -7.20 -5.78
N TRP A 164 2.16 -6.07 -5.92
CA TRP A 164 2.03 -5.20 -7.09
C TRP A 164 2.77 -5.74 -8.32
N SER A 165 2.13 -5.68 -9.49
CA SER A 165 2.74 -6.01 -10.77
C SER A 165 2.68 -4.82 -11.74
N GLN A 166 3.32 -4.95 -12.91
CA GLN A 166 3.25 -3.92 -13.95
C GLN A 166 1.84 -3.68 -14.47
N THR A 167 0.98 -4.70 -14.42
CA THR A 167 -0.39 -4.71 -14.99
C THR A 167 -1.48 -4.68 -13.94
N GLY A 168 -1.16 -4.91 -12.66
CA GLY A 168 -2.19 -4.98 -11.64
C GLY A 168 -1.67 -5.29 -10.24
N VAL A 169 -2.50 -6.01 -9.48
CA VAL A 169 -2.20 -6.44 -8.12
C VAL A 169 -2.66 -7.88 -7.91
N TRP A 170 -1.86 -8.63 -7.17
CA TRP A 170 -2.17 -9.99 -6.72
C TRP A 170 -2.53 -9.96 -5.23
N ILE A 171 -3.67 -10.56 -4.91
CA ILE A 171 -4.18 -10.67 -3.54
C ILE A 171 -4.78 -12.06 -3.39
N ALA A 172 -4.38 -12.80 -2.35
CA ALA A 172 -4.83 -14.18 -2.10
C ALA A 172 -4.74 -15.09 -3.34
N GLY A 173 -3.65 -14.99 -4.09
CA GLY A 173 -3.41 -15.80 -5.30
C GLY A 173 -4.24 -15.42 -6.54
N LYS A 174 -5.01 -14.33 -6.48
CA LYS A 174 -5.82 -13.83 -7.61
C LYS A 174 -5.27 -12.51 -8.15
N GLU A 175 -5.06 -12.45 -9.47
CA GLU A 175 -4.70 -11.21 -10.16
C GLU A 175 -5.92 -10.33 -10.45
N TYR A 176 -5.75 -9.04 -10.22
CA TYR A 176 -6.67 -7.98 -10.65
C TYR A 176 -5.94 -7.08 -11.64
N THR A 177 -6.27 -7.17 -12.93
CA THR A 177 -5.65 -6.33 -13.98
C THR A 177 -6.17 -4.90 -13.91
N LEU A 178 -5.32 -3.97 -13.50
CA LEU A 178 -5.69 -2.60 -13.19
C LEU A 178 -5.53 -1.67 -14.40
N ALA A 179 -6.56 -0.88 -14.65
CA ALA A 179 -6.56 0.16 -15.65
C ALA A 179 -6.27 1.54 -15.04
N ARG A 180 -6.80 1.81 -13.83
CA ARG A 180 -6.78 3.14 -13.20
C ARG A 180 -6.58 3.04 -11.70
N VAL A 181 -6.05 4.12 -11.13
CA VAL A 181 -5.73 4.22 -9.71
C VAL A 181 -5.94 5.64 -9.20
N HIS A 182 -6.43 5.74 -7.96
CA HIS A 182 -6.62 7.03 -7.31
C HIS A 182 -6.54 6.90 -5.78
N PHE A 183 -5.79 7.80 -5.15
CA PHE A 183 -5.77 7.92 -3.70
C PHE A 183 -6.79 8.97 -3.27
N LEU A 184 -7.60 8.65 -2.28
CA LEU A 184 -8.56 9.56 -1.67
C LEU A 184 -8.39 9.56 -0.16
N SER A 185 -8.72 10.68 0.49
CA SER A 185 -8.74 10.82 1.93
C SER A 185 -10.15 11.21 2.39
N LYS A 186 -10.44 10.94 3.66
CA LYS A 186 -11.49 11.64 4.40
C LYS A 186 -11.01 13.10 4.51
N ASP A 187 -11.78 14.07 4.02
CA ASP A 187 -11.36 15.48 4.03
C ASP A 187 -11.06 16.02 5.43
#